data_AF-F0YK72-F1
#
_entry.id   AF-F0YK72-F1
#
_cell.length_a   1.000
_cell.length_b   1.000
_cell.length_c   1.000
_cell.angle_alpha   90.00
_cell.angle_beta   90.00
_cell.angle_gamma   90.00
#
_symmetry.space_group_name_H-M   'P 1'
#
loop_
_entity.id
_entity.type
_entity.pdbx_description
1 polymer ?
#
loop_
_entity_poly.entity_id
_entity_poly.type
_entity_poly.pdbx_seq_one_letter_code
_entity_poly.pdbx_strand_id
1 'polypeptide(L)' 'DLQELLLKMFQESDDNGNGSLSYDEFYQLMEDADLGLNHSELQLLMSEADENDDQEINYNEFMPV' A
#
# COMPACT_ATOMS: atom_id res chain seq x y z
N ASP A 1 10.33 -3.23 14.58
CA ASP A 1 9.98 -4.28 13.61
C ASP A 1 9.47 -3.63 12.33
N LEU A 2 10.01 -4.01 11.15
CA LEU A 2 9.60 -3.42 9.86
C LEU A 2 8.08 -3.60 9.62
N GLN A 3 7.54 -4.73 10.06
CA GLN A 3 6.10 -5.03 10.08
C GLN A 3 5.27 -3.97 10.82
N GLU A 4 5.69 -3.57 12.03
CA GLU A 4 4.95 -2.57 12.80
C GLU A 4 5.00 -1.18 12.16
N LEU A 5 6.11 -0.83 11.50
CA LEU A 5 6.23 0.44 10.78
C LEU A 5 5.28 0.46 9.57
N LEU A 6 5.28 -0.61 8.79
CA LEU A 6 4.42 -0.77 7.61
C LEU A 6 2.94 -0.81 8.00
N LEU A 7 2.58 -1.56 9.05
CA LEU A 7 1.21 -1.59 9.59
C LEU A 7 0.77 -0.20 10.05
N LYS A 8 1.64 0.54 10.73
CA LYS A 8 1.31 1.88 11.22
C LYS A 8 1.09 2.85 10.06
N MET A 9 1.96 2.82 9.05
CA MET A 9 1.80 3.63 7.84
C MET A 9 0.51 3.27 7.11
N PHE A 10 0.21 1.98 6.95
CA PHE A 10 -1.04 1.50 6.35
C PHE A 10 -2.27 2.05 7.09
N GLN A 11 -2.29 1.93 8.43
CA GLN A 11 -3.40 2.45 9.25
C GLN A 11 -3.50 3.97 9.23
N GLU A 12 -2.39 4.69 9.05
CA GLU A 12 -2.39 6.14 8.91
C GLU A 12 -2.88 6.59 7.53
N SER A 13 -2.80 5.72 6.51
CA SER A 13 -3.26 5.99 5.14
C SER A 13 -4.65 5.45 4.81
N ASP A 14 -5.18 4.49 5.59
CA ASP A 14 -6.56 4.01 5.49
C ASP A 14 -7.53 5.03 6.13
N ASP A 15 -7.81 6.10 5.38
CA ASP A 15 -8.67 7.22 5.82
C ASP A 15 -10.12 6.80 6.06
N ASN A 16 -10.55 5.75 5.37
CA ASN A 16 -11.94 5.29 5.37
C ASN A 16 -12.19 4.14 6.37
N GLY A 17 -11.12 3.48 6.85
CA GLY A 17 -11.14 2.44 7.87
C GLY A 17 -11.72 1.10 7.39
N ASN A 18 -11.71 0.83 6.09
CA ASN A 18 -12.22 -0.42 5.51
C ASN A 18 -11.19 -1.57 5.62
N GLY A 19 -9.94 -1.29 5.99
CA GLY A 19 -8.87 -2.28 6.07
C GLY A 19 -8.20 -2.60 4.73
N SER A 20 -8.43 -1.77 3.71
CA SER A 20 -7.76 -1.79 2.42
C SER A 20 -7.33 -0.39 2.01
N LEU A 21 -6.28 -0.29 1.19
CA LEU A 21 -5.87 0.96 0.57
C LEU A 21 -6.30 0.92 -0.88
N SER A 22 -7.10 1.91 -1.29
CA SER A 22 -7.32 2.19 -2.70
C SER A 22 -6.00 2.57 -3.37
N TYR A 23 -6.01 2.55 -4.71
CA TYR A 23 -4.82 2.92 -5.47
C TYR A 23 -4.30 4.32 -5.17
N ASP A 24 -5.21 5.27 -4.93
CA ASP A 24 -4.85 6.65 -4.58
C ASP A 24 -4.22 6.71 -3.18
N GLU A 25 -4.77 5.98 -2.20
CA GLU A 25 -4.25 5.94 -0.82
C GLU A 25 -2.88 5.26 -0.76
N PHE A 26 -2.68 4.15 -1.48
CA PHE A 26 -1.39 3.48 -1.57
C PHE A 26 -0.35 4.35 -2.29
N TYR A 27 -0.76 5.08 -3.34
CA TYR A 27 0.13 6.02 -4.03
C TYR A 27 0.59 7.14 -3.08
N GLN A 28 -0.34 7.74 -2.33
CA GLN A 28 -0.02 8.75 -1.32
C GLN A 28 0.92 8.19 -0.25
N LEU A 29 0.67 6.98 0.27
CA LEU A 29 1.55 6.32 1.24
C LEU A 29 2.99 6.18 0.73
N MET A 30 3.16 5.80 -0.54
CA MET A 30 4.48 5.60 -1.12
C MET A 30 5.22 6.91 -1.43
N GLU A 31 4.50 7.97 -1.78
CA GLU A 31 5.04 9.33 -1.89
C GLU A 31 5.45 9.86 -0.50
N ASP A 32 4.62 9.66 0.53
CA ASP A 32 4.89 10.09 1.91
C ASP A 32 6.07 9.32 2.54
N ALA A 33 6.26 8.07 2.13
CA ALA A 33 7.42 7.26 2.52
C ALA A 33 8.73 7.75 1.87
N ASP A 34 8.67 8.71 0.93
CA ASP A 34 9.80 9.31 0.19
C ASP A 34 10.78 8.26 -0.35
N LEU A 35 10.23 7.16 -0.87
CA LEU A 35 11.02 6.04 -1.38
C LEU A 35 11.69 6.33 -2.73
N GLY A 36 11.38 7.48 -3.34
CA GLY A 36 11.94 7.91 -4.63
C GLY A 36 11.50 7.04 -5.81
N LEU A 37 10.39 6.31 -5.66
CA LEU A 37 9.85 5.44 -6.69
C LEU A 37 9.13 6.26 -7.75
N ASN A 38 9.31 5.88 -9.02
CA ASN A 38 8.57 6.49 -10.12
C ASN A 38 7.21 5.81 -10.33
N HIS A 39 6.32 6.46 -11.08
CA HIS A 39 4.95 5.98 -11.31
C HIS A 39 4.88 4.54 -11.88
N SER A 40 5.85 4.15 -12.71
CA SER A 40 5.90 2.77 -13.26
C SER A 40 6.36 1.75 -12.23
N GLU A 41 7.27 2.12 -11.32
CA GLU A 41 7.69 1.25 -10.20
C GLU A 41 6.57 1.09 -9.18
N LEU A 42 5.83 2.16 -8.89
CA LEU A 42 4.65 2.12 -8.04
C LEU A 42 3.55 1.23 -8.63
N GLN A 43 3.30 1.35 -9.93
CA GLN A 43 2.34 0.50 -10.62
C GLN A 43 2.75 -0.99 -10.61
N LEU A 44 4.06 -1.27 -10.69
CA LEU A 44 4.57 -2.64 -10.57
C LEU A 44 4.35 -3.18 -9.16
N LEU A 45 4.72 -2.41 -8.12
CA LEU A 45 4.51 -2.80 -6.72
C LEU A 45 3.04 -3.02 -6.40
N MET A 46 2.18 -2.16 -6.95
CA MET A 46 0.74 -2.28 -6.83
C MET A 46 0.22 -3.55 -7.49
N SER A 47 0.65 -3.85 -8.71
CA SER A 47 0.26 -5.08 -9.41
C SER A 47 0.79 -6.35 -8.74
N GLU A 48 1.91 -6.27 -8.01
CA GLU A 48 2.44 -7.40 -7.24
C GLU A 48 1.73 -7.55 -5.88
N ALA A 49 1.20 -6.46 -5.33
CA ALA A 49 0.46 -6.47 -4.07
C ALA A 49 -1.02 -6.85 -4.26
N ASP A 50 -1.68 -6.35 -5.31
CA ASP A 50 -3.07 -6.63 -5.66
C ASP A 50 -3.21 -8.04 -6.28
N GLU A 51 -3.08 -9.08 -5.44
CA GLU A 51 -3.14 -10.49 -5.87
C GLU A 51 -4.53 -10.91 -6.38
N ASN A 52 -5.58 -10.19 -5.99
CA ASN A 52 -6.97 -10.54 -6.28
C ASN A 52 -7.59 -9.70 -7.42
N ASP A 53 -6.85 -8.73 -7.97
CA ASP A 53 -7.25 -7.78 -9.01
C ASP A 53 -8.53 -6.97 -8.64
N ASP A 54 -8.74 -6.67 -7.36
CA ASP A 54 -9.91 -5.90 -6.89
C ASP A 54 -9.69 -4.38 -6.88
N GLN A 55 -8.47 -3.93 -7.25
CA GLN A 55 -8.03 -2.53 -7.27
C GLN A 55 -7.93 -1.89 -5.88
N GLU A 56 -7.88 -2.71 -4.84
CA GLU A 56 -7.55 -2.32 -3.49
C GLU A 56 -6.41 -3.21 -2.97
N ILE A 57 -5.60 -2.70 -2.06
CA ILE A 57 -4.56 -3.47 -1.42
C ILE A 57 -4.99 -3.66 0.02
N ASN A 58 -5.47 -4.85 0.34
CA ASN A 58 -5.83 -5.17 1.71
C ASN A 58 -4.58 -5.47 2.56
N TYR A 59 -4.74 -5.47 3.87
CA TYR A 59 -3.62 -5.71 4.79
C TYR A 59 -2.87 -7.04 4.53
N ASN A 60 -3.58 -8.08 4.11
CA ASN A 60 -2.97 -9.38 3.84
C ASN A 60 -2.15 -9.38 2.55
N GLU A 61 -2.57 -8.59 1.56
CA GLU A 61 -1.88 -8.33 0.29
C GLU A 61 -0.67 -7.41 0.46
N PHE A 62 -0.76 -6.42 1.34
CA PHE A 62 0.33 -5.49 1.63
C PHE A 62 1.53 -6.15 2.34
N MET A 63 1.27 -7.20 3.13
CA MET A 63 2.28 -7.87 3.93
C MET A 63 2.83 -9.09 3.20
N PRO A 64 4.08 -9.05 2.67
CA PRO A 64 4.72 -10.26 2.18
C PRO A 64 4.88 -11.25 3.34
N VAL A 65 4.39 -12.47 3.12
CA VAL A 65 4.43 -13.60 4.06
C VAL A 65 5.85 -13.89 4.57
#